data_AF-A0A9R1N5F8-F1
#
_entry.id   AF-A0A9R1N5F8-F1
#
_cell.length_a   1.000
_cell.length_b   1.000
_cell.length_c   1.000
_cell.angle_alpha   90.00
_cell.angle_beta   90.00
_cell.angle_gamma   90.00
#
_symmetry.space_group_name_H-M   'P 1'
#
loop_
_entity.id
_entity.type
_entity.pdbx_description
1 polymer ?
#
loop_
_entity_poly.entity_id
_entity_poly.type
_entity_poly.pdbx_seq_one_letter_code
_entity_poly.pdbx_strand_id
1 'polypeptide(L)'
;MSTTSVPRIFPPRAGSSPPGRDKRDAPVRCCSRPHAAIPTNAYWRKPSGKHRLARKSNQDPPRTIAVCFSLSQSLATTTAACAAMDAATSTTLLYGALLAAAFLYVATIRRGRGRGEGGLPPGPRGLPLLGSLLSLDPDLHTYFAGLANKYGPIFSIRLGSKLGIVITSPALAREVLRDNDLVFSNRDIPDAARSISYGGGQNIVWNPVGPTWRLLRRVCVREMLSPAGLQNVHGLRRREFRATLAHLHSMASAGMPVDVGAQMFLTTMNVITGTLWGGNIGTESERTAVGKEFRELVAEITEMLGAPNVSDFFPALAPFDLQGIRKKSDALKERFDEIFGRIIEKRVEADHAGGDTAEDFLEYMLKMEKEGGDGKAAFTMTNVKALLMDMVVGGTETTSNTVEWAMAEMLQNRGILRKVREELDAVVGIDGVVEESDLPQLHYLHLVVKETLRLHPALPLMVPHCPSEDTTVGGHRVPAGSRVFVNAWAIMRDPAAWKDPAKFIPERFASQASDGDSGRKVDFTGSELDYVPFGSGRRICAGIAMAERMTAYSVAMLLQAFDWELPEGAALDLTEKFGIVMKKATPLVAVPTPRLSRPELYSA
;
A
#
# COMPACT_ATOMS: atom_id res chain seq x y z
N MET A 1 -15.47 -1.06 -57.25
CA MET A 1 -16.37 -2.20 -57.56
C MET A 1 -16.58 -2.99 -56.27
N SER A 2 -17.77 -3.58 -56.03
CA SER A 2 -18.11 -4.46 -54.88
C SER A 2 -17.63 -3.97 -53.50
N THR A 3 -18.40 -3.34 -52.61
CA THR A 3 -19.86 -3.24 -52.38
C THR A 3 -20.61 -4.56 -52.15
N THR A 4 -20.80 -4.92 -50.88
CA THR A 4 -21.93 -5.73 -50.40
C THR A 4 -22.35 -5.24 -49.01
N SER A 5 -23.65 -5.28 -48.70
CA SER A 5 -24.24 -4.59 -47.54
C SER A 5 -25.18 -5.47 -46.71
N VAL A 6 -25.48 -4.97 -45.51
CA VAL A 6 -26.43 -5.43 -44.47
C VAL A 6 -27.74 -6.06 -44.98
N PRO A 7 -28.43 -6.85 -44.12
CA PRO A 7 -29.68 -6.28 -43.57
C PRO A 7 -29.92 -6.50 -42.06
N ARG A 8 -30.60 -5.52 -41.41
CA ARG A 8 -31.30 -5.62 -40.11
C ARG A 8 -32.77 -5.26 -40.31
N ILE A 9 -33.69 -6.13 -39.89
CA ILE A 9 -35.18 -6.05 -39.94
C ILE A 9 -35.69 -7.02 -38.85
N PHE A 10 -36.83 -6.95 -38.14
CA PHE A 10 -37.76 -5.95 -37.54
C PHE A 10 -38.85 -6.82 -36.81
N PRO A 11 -40.00 -6.34 -36.25
CA PRO A 11 -40.47 -5.02 -35.80
C PRO A 11 -40.87 -5.01 -34.28
N PRO A 12 -41.41 -3.90 -33.71
CA PRO A 12 -41.80 -3.82 -32.29
C PRO A 12 -43.29 -4.14 -32.00
N ARG A 13 -43.66 -4.14 -30.71
CA ARG A 13 -45.05 -3.93 -30.21
C ARG A 13 -45.06 -2.94 -29.06
N ALA A 14 -46.18 -2.24 -28.86
CA ALA A 14 -46.33 -1.14 -27.90
C ALA A 14 -47.61 -1.29 -27.05
N GLY A 15 -47.60 -0.62 -25.89
CA GLY A 15 -48.79 -0.11 -25.21
C GLY A 15 -49.62 -1.09 -24.34
N SER A 16 -49.64 -0.84 -23.02
CA SER A 16 -50.88 -0.58 -22.27
C SER A 16 -50.62 -0.31 -20.78
N SER A 17 -51.47 0.52 -20.17
CA SER A 17 -51.54 0.86 -18.73
C SER A 17 -52.81 1.69 -18.50
N PRO A 18 -53.35 1.80 -17.26
CA PRO A 18 -53.48 0.83 -16.18
C PRO A 18 -54.99 0.51 -15.92
N PRO A 19 -55.36 -0.33 -14.92
CA PRO A 19 -55.73 0.16 -13.58
C PRO A 19 -55.28 -0.81 -12.45
N GLY A 20 -55.56 -0.64 -11.14
CA GLY A 20 -56.11 0.48 -10.39
C GLY A 20 -56.81 0.08 -9.07
N ARG A 21 -56.15 0.32 -7.91
CA ARG A 21 -56.64 0.38 -6.51
C ARG A 21 -57.12 -0.89 -5.74
N ASP A 22 -56.69 -0.89 -4.47
CA ASP A 22 -57.41 -1.22 -3.21
C ASP A 22 -57.59 -2.66 -2.66
N LYS A 23 -57.12 -2.83 -1.39
CA LYS A 23 -57.71 -3.62 -0.25
C LYS A 23 -57.73 -5.16 -0.37
N ARG A 24 -57.49 -6.00 0.67
CA ARG A 24 -57.30 -5.95 2.16
C ARG A 24 -56.58 -7.28 2.58
N ASP A 25 -56.16 -7.62 3.81
CA ASP A 25 -56.10 -7.09 5.21
C ASP A 25 -54.83 -7.74 5.86
N ALA A 26 -54.19 -7.31 6.97
CA ALA A 26 -54.55 -7.15 8.40
C ALA A 26 -54.80 -8.47 9.20
N PRO A 27 -54.63 -8.52 10.55
CA PRO A 27 -54.26 -7.45 11.50
C PRO A 27 -53.16 -7.89 12.54
N VAL A 28 -53.22 -7.36 13.77
CA VAL A 28 -52.36 -7.60 14.97
C VAL A 28 -51.14 -6.64 15.04
N ARG A 29 -50.93 -5.82 16.10
CA ARG A 29 -51.72 -5.55 17.33
C ARG A 29 -51.54 -4.11 17.87
N CYS A 30 -52.05 -3.88 19.09
CA CYS A 30 -52.24 -2.63 19.84
C CYS A 30 -50.94 -2.05 20.45
N CYS A 31 -50.69 -0.72 20.47
CA CYS A 31 -51.11 0.32 21.44
C CYS A 31 -50.29 0.37 22.76
N SER A 32 -50.00 1.52 23.39
CA SER A 32 -50.21 2.95 23.03
C SER A 32 -49.35 3.92 23.88
N ARG A 33 -49.26 5.19 23.42
CA ARG A 33 -48.76 6.43 24.09
C ARG A 33 -49.51 6.74 25.44
N PRO A 34 -49.12 7.75 26.30
CA PRO A 34 -48.44 9.03 25.95
C PRO A 34 -47.51 9.79 26.97
N HIS A 35 -46.85 10.86 26.47
CA HIS A 35 -46.40 12.13 27.13
C HIS A 35 -45.41 12.14 28.35
N ALA A 36 -44.59 13.19 28.64
CA ALA A 36 -44.05 14.34 27.87
C ALA A 36 -42.94 15.13 28.67
N ALA A 37 -42.17 16.00 27.98
CA ALA A 37 -41.27 17.10 28.46
C ALA A 37 -40.01 16.74 29.34
N ILE A 38 -38.78 17.28 29.21
CA ILE A 38 -38.16 18.59 28.80
C ILE A 38 -38.28 19.68 29.91
N PRO A 39 -37.28 20.53 30.30
CA PRO A 39 -35.88 20.77 29.83
C PRO A 39 -34.73 20.96 30.89
N THR A 40 -33.47 20.97 30.38
CA THR A 40 -32.23 21.75 30.70
C THR A 40 -31.80 22.33 32.09
N ASN A 41 -30.48 22.18 32.36
CA ASN A 41 -29.45 23.16 32.80
C ASN A 41 -29.20 23.63 34.26
N ALA A 42 -27.90 23.93 34.48
CA ALA A 42 -27.27 24.99 35.31
C ALA A 42 -26.64 24.67 36.70
N TYR A 43 -25.33 25.00 36.78
CA TYR A 43 -24.54 25.62 37.87
C TYR A 43 -24.77 25.32 39.36
N TRP A 44 -23.66 25.12 40.09
CA TRP A 44 -23.55 25.45 41.53
C TRP A 44 -22.23 26.15 41.92
N ARG A 45 -22.32 27.14 42.81
CA ARG A 45 -21.20 27.83 43.49
C ARG A 45 -21.15 27.45 44.98
N LYS A 46 -19.99 27.62 45.63
CA LYS A 46 -19.88 27.68 47.10
C LYS A 46 -20.60 28.91 47.67
N PRO A 47 -21.02 28.87 48.94
CA PRO A 47 -20.43 29.81 49.91
C PRO A 47 -20.02 29.17 51.24
N SER A 48 -19.71 30.00 52.24
CA SER A 48 -18.99 29.67 53.49
C SER A 48 -19.80 29.92 54.78
N GLY A 49 -19.41 29.28 55.88
CA GLY A 49 -19.84 29.66 57.24
C GLY A 49 -18.79 29.33 58.31
N LYS A 50 -18.65 30.20 59.33
CA LYS A 50 -17.84 30.01 60.55
C LYS A 50 -18.70 30.28 61.77
N HIS A 51 -18.50 29.60 62.89
CA HIS A 51 -18.76 30.16 64.23
C HIS A 51 -17.82 29.56 65.30
N ARG A 52 -17.71 30.24 66.45
CA ARG A 52 -16.82 29.91 67.58
C ARG A 52 -17.61 29.31 68.75
N LEU A 53 -16.95 28.58 69.65
CA LEU A 53 -17.06 28.70 71.13
C LEU A 53 -15.93 27.91 71.85
N ALA A 54 -15.83 28.03 73.18
CA ALA A 54 -14.64 28.59 73.83
C ALA A 54 -14.21 27.96 75.18
N ARG A 55 -12.88 27.90 75.41
CA ARG A 55 -12.09 27.79 76.68
C ARG A 55 -12.70 27.12 77.94
N LYS A 56 -12.06 26.02 78.38
CA LYS A 56 -11.53 25.67 79.75
C LYS A 56 -11.24 24.15 79.78
N SER A 57 -10.34 23.55 80.58
CA SER A 57 -9.22 24.02 81.45
C SER A 57 -8.29 22.81 81.76
N ASN A 58 -7.12 23.02 82.37
CA ASN A 58 -6.16 21.94 82.70
C ASN A 58 -6.74 20.76 83.49
N GLN A 59 -6.30 19.54 83.12
CA GLN A 59 -5.89 18.47 84.03
C GLN A 59 -5.03 17.45 83.25
N ASP A 60 -3.95 16.95 83.86
CA ASP A 60 -3.05 15.98 83.22
C ASP A 60 -3.70 14.59 83.12
N PRO A 61 -3.53 13.87 81.99
CA PRO A 61 -4.09 12.53 81.83
C PRO A 61 -3.29 11.48 82.62
N PRO A 62 -3.96 10.47 83.22
CA PRO A 62 -3.29 9.38 83.93
C PRO A 62 -2.56 8.43 82.98
N ARG A 63 -1.74 7.53 83.56
CA ARG A 63 -0.84 6.57 82.88
C ARG A 63 -1.48 5.61 81.86
N THR A 64 -2.81 5.62 81.69
CA THR A 64 -3.56 4.75 80.77
C THR A 64 -3.29 5.04 79.28
N ILE A 65 -2.95 6.28 78.91
CA ILE A 65 -2.78 6.66 77.49
C ILE A 65 -1.59 5.97 76.82
N ALA A 66 -0.49 5.74 77.55
CA ALA A 66 0.73 5.13 77.00
C ALA A 66 0.48 3.71 76.45
N VAL A 67 -0.35 2.92 77.15
CA VAL A 67 -0.71 1.55 76.73
C VAL A 67 -1.52 1.60 75.43
N CYS A 68 -2.52 2.47 75.34
CA CYS A 68 -3.32 2.65 74.12
C CYS A 68 -2.49 3.14 72.93
N PHE A 69 -1.48 3.98 73.15
CA PHE A 69 -0.56 4.43 72.08
C PHE A 69 0.37 3.30 71.59
N SER A 70 0.86 2.46 72.50
CA SER A 70 1.66 1.29 72.11
C SER A 70 0.84 0.24 71.35
N LEU A 71 -0.43 0.03 71.74
CA LEU A 71 -1.36 -0.84 71.03
C LEU A 71 -1.78 -0.29 69.66
N SER A 72 -2.05 1.02 69.54
CA SER A 72 -2.42 1.60 68.25
C SER A 72 -1.24 1.62 67.27
N GLN A 73 -0.02 1.89 67.73
CA GLN A 73 1.18 1.76 66.91
C GLN A 73 1.43 0.31 66.52
N SER A 74 1.30 -0.65 67.45
CA SER A 74 1.45 -2.09 67.16
C SER A 74 0.43 -2.59 66.11
N LEU A 75 -0.85 -2.24 66.26
CA LEU A 75 -1.89 -2.55 65.26
C LEU A 75 -1.64 -1.86 63.91
N ALA A 76 -1.11 -0.63 63.90
CA ALA A 76 -0.75 0.07 62.67
C ALA A 76 0.44 -0.62 61.96
N THR A 77 1.48 -1.02 62.69
CA THR A 77 2.58 -1.82 62.10
C THR A 77 2.13 -3.19 61.64
N THR A 78 1.19 -3.84 62.36
CA THR A 78 0.68 -5.16 61.99
C THR A 78 -0.22 -5.09 60.74
N THR A 79 -1.10 -4.09 60.64
CA THR A 79 -1.93 -3.89 59.44
C THR A 79 -1.11 -3.43 58.24
N ALA A 80 -0.09 -2.58 58.42
CA ALA A 80 0.88 -2.25 57.37
C ALA A 80 1.72 -3.46 56.92
N ALA A 81 2.14 -4.33 57.85
CA ALA A 81 2.86 -5.56 57.53
C ALA A 81 1.97 -6.56 56.77
N CYS A 82 0.72 -6.76 57.16
CA CYS A 82 -0.25 -7.56 56.40
C CYS A 82 -0.45 -6.99 54.99
N ALA A 83 -0.72 -5.69 54.85
CA ALA A 83 -0.89 -5.06 53.52
C ALA A 83 0.37 -5.18 52.63
N ALA A 84 1.57 -5.11 53.22
CA ALA A 84 2.83 -5.35 52.51
C ALA A 84 3.02 -6.82 52.12
N MET A 85 2.61 -7.77 52.96
CA MET A 85 2.62 -9.21 52.66
C MET A 85 1.58 -9.58 51.60
N ASP A 86 0.40 -8.97 51.61
CA ASP A 86 -0.62 -9.14 50.56
C ASP A 86 -0.15 -8.56 49.22
N ALA A 87 0.54 -7.41 49.23
CA ALA A 87 1.17 -6.87 48.02
C ALA A 87 2.33 -7.74 47.50
N ALA A 88 3.16 -8.30 48.40
CA ALA A 88 4.27 -9.18 48.04
C ALA A 88 3.78 -10.56 47.52
N THR A 89 2.74 -11.14 48.13
CA THR A 89 2.13 -12.38 47.65
C THR A 89 1.37 -12.17 46.35
N SER A 90 0.63 -11.07 46.20
CA SER A 90 -0.05 -10.73 44.94
C SER A 90 0.93 -10.52 43.78
N THR A 91 2.05 -9.80 44.01
CA THR A 91 3.09 -9.62 42.98
C THR A 91 3.85 -10.91 42.67
N THR A 92 4.19 -11.74 43.66
CA THR A 92 4.85 -13.04 43.40
C THR A 92 3.90 -14.04 42.72
N LEU A 93 2.61 -14.02 43.01
CA LEU A 93 1.59 -14.77 42.26
C LEU A 93 1.46 -14.26 40.82
N LEU A 94 1.52 -12.94 40.60
CA LEU A 94 1.52 -12.36 39.24
C LEU A 94 2.76 -12.80 38.44
N TYR A 95 3.96 -12.73 39.03
CA TYR A 95 5.18 -13.24 38.38
C TYR A 95 5.12 -14.76 38.14
N GLY A 96 4.60 -15.53 39.10
CA GLY A 96 4.38 -16.97 38.93
C GLY A 96 3.41 -17.30 37.80
N ALA A 97 2.30 -16.56 37.69
CA ALA A 97 1.32 -16.70 36.61
C ALA A 97 1.90 -16.29 35.24
N LEU A 98 2.69 -15.21 35.18
CA LEU A 98 3.39 -14.77 33.96
C LEU A 98 4.44 -15.79 33.51
N LEU A 99 5.22 -16.35 34.44
CA LEU A 99 6.21 -17.41 34.15
C LEU A 99 5.51 -18.72 33.73
N ALA A 100 4.41 -19.11 34.37
CA ALA A 100 3.62 -20.27 33.97
C ALA A 100 2.98 -20.08 32.59
N ALA A 101 2.43 -18.90 32.30
CA ALA A 101 1.88 -18.56 30.99
C ALA A 101 2.97 -18.56 29.90
N ALA A 102 4.13 -17.96 30.16
CA ALA A 102 5.28 -17.99 29.26
C ALA A 102 5.81 -19.42 29.02
N PHE A 103 5.87 -20.25 30.08
CA PHE A 103 6.27 -21.65 29.98
C PHE A 103 5.27 -22.47 29.16
N LEU A 104 3.96 -22.34 29.42
CA LEU A 104 2.90 -23.01 28.67
C LEU A 104 2.89 -22.56 27.21
N TYR A 105 3.09 -21.27 26.93
CA TYR A 105 3.20 -20.72 25.58
C TYR A 105 4.45 -21.23 24.83
N VAL A 106 5.59 -21.32 25.51
CA VAL A 106 6.80 -21.96 24.95
C VAL A 106 6.58 -23.47 24.73
N ALA A 107 5.81 -24.14 25.59
CA ALA A 107 5.46 -25.55 25.44
C ALA A 107 4.48 -25.80 24.29
N THR A 108 3.49 -24.94 24.04
CA THR A 108 2.61 -25.04 22.87
C THR A 108 3.34 -24.70 21.57
N ILE A 109 4.20 -23.68 21.53
CA ILE A 109 5.09 -23.43 20.39
C ILE A 109 6.03 -24.62 20.12
N ARG A 110 6.54 -25.29 21.17
CA ARG A 110 7.35 -26.50 21.01
C ARG A 110 6.53 -27.70 20.54
N ARG A 111 5.30 -27.92 21.02
CA ARG A 111 4.38 -28.95 20.50
C ARG A 111 3.94 -28.68 19.05
N GLY A 112 3.85 -27.42 18.64
CA GLY A 112 3.58 -27.00 17.26
C GLY A 112 4.68 -27.37 16.25
N ARG A 113 5.86 -27.83 16.71
CA ARG A 113 6.86 -28.50 15.85
C ARG A 113 6.45 -29.96 15.59
N GLY A 114 5.29 -30.14 14.94
CA GLY A 114 4.80 -31.45 14.52
C GLY A 114 5.81 -32.18 13.63
N ARG A 115 5.93 -33.50 13.82
CA ARG A 115 6.76 -34.41 13.02
C ARG A 115 6.11 -34.70 11.65
N GLY A 116 6.03 -33.67 10.80
CA GLY A 116 5.80 -33.88 9.38
C GLY A 116 7.07 -34.39 8.70
N GLU A 117 6.91 -35.02 7.53
CA GLU A 117 8.02 -35.17 6.59
C GLU A 117 8.42 -33.78 6.07
N GLY A 118 9.72 -33.55 5.88
CA GLY A 118 10.27 -32.21 5.69
C GLY A 118 10.25 -31.38 6.98
N GLY A 119 11.43 -31.11 7.55
CA GLY A 119 11.54 -30.13 8.64
C GLY A 119 11.17 -28.72 8.17
N LEU A 120 10.84 -27.81 9.09
CA LEU A 120 10.82 -26.37 8.79
C LEU A 120 12.15 -25.96 8.13
N PRO A 121 12.16 -24.95 7.23
CA PRO A 121 13.40 -24.44 6.68
C PRO A 121 14.41 -24.04 7.76
N PRO A 122 15.72 -24.18 7.52
CA PRO A 122 16.78 -23.72 8.44
C PRO A 122 16.64 -22.21 8.74
N GLY A 123 17.33 -21.69 9.75
CA GLY A 123 17.23 -20.26 10.06
C GLY A 123 17.83 -19.82 11.39
N PRO A 124 17.82 -18.50 11.68
CA PRO A 124 18.35 -17.94 12.91
C PRO A 124 17.60 -18.42 14.15
N ARG A 125 18.35 -18.72 15.23
CA ARG A 125 17.81 -19.05 16.54
C ARG A 125 17.40 -17.77 17.27
N GLY A 126 16.14 -17.38 17.15
CA GLY A 126 15.56 -16.27 17.89
C GLY A 126 15.40 -16.53 19.40
N LEU A 127 15.21 -15.46 20.16
CA LEU A 127 14.89 -15.48 21.59
C LEU A 127 13.50 -16.08 21.87
N PRO A 128 13.24 -16.61 23.08
CA PRO A 128 11.88 -16.95 23.52
C PRO A 128 10.94 -15.74 23.39
N LEU A 129 9.70 -15.99 22.97
CA LEU A 129 8.63 -15.01 22.70
C LEU A 129 8.92 -14.03 21.54
N LEU A 130 10.07 -13.36 21.54
CA LEU A 130 10.42 -12.29 20.59
C LEU A 130 10.92 -12.81 19.23
N GLY A 131 11.47 -14.02 19.18
CA GLY A 131 12.12 -14.53 17.98
C GLY A 131 13.35 -13.68 17.62
N SER A 132 13.43 -13.24 16.36
CA SER A 132 14.52 -12.43 15.82
C SER A 132 14.25 -10.93 15.84
N LEU A 133 13.14 -10.45 16.44
CA LEU A 133 12.76 -9.02 16.40
C LEU A 133 13.86 -8.06 16.89
N LEU A 134 14.60 -8.42 17.95
CA LEU A 134 15.70 -7.60 18.50
C LEU A 134 17.01 -7.70 17.68
N SER A 135 17.03 -8.51 16.63
CA SER A 135 18.17 -8.69 15.73
C SER A 135 17.76 -8.53 14.26
N LEU A 136 16.67 -7.81 13.98
CA LEU A 136 16.33 -7.38 12.64
C LEU A 136 17.13 -6.12 12.30
N ASP A 137 17.73 -6.12 11.13
CA ASP A 137 18.12 -4.89 10.46
C ASP A 137 16.85 -4.21 9.88
N PRO A 138 16.72 -2.88 9.93
CA PRO A 138 15.65 -2.16 9.21
C PRO A 138 15.63 -2.43 7.70
N ASP A 139 16.79 -2.61 7.05
CA ASP A 139 16.89 -2.92 5.62
C ASP A 139 16.67 -4.43 5.37
N LEU A 140 15.43 -4.86 5.60
CA LEU A 140 15.04 -6.28 5.60
C LEU A 140 15.38 -7.02 4.31
N HIS A 141 15.44 -6.34 3.16
CA HIS A 141 15.74 -6.94 1.86
C HIS A 141 17.20 -7.39 1.74
N THR A 142 18.15 -6.54 2.14
CA THR A 142 19.58 -6.86 2.16
C THR A 142 19.91 -7.83 3.30
N TYR A 143 19.32 -7.62 4.48
CA TYR A 143 19.47 -8.50 5.64
C TYR A 143 18.96 -9.92 5.34
N PHE A 144 17.81 -10.07 4.67
CA PHE A 144 17.31 -11.39 4.26
C PHE A 144 18.18 -12.04 3.18
N ALA A 145 18.81 -11.28 2.27
CA ALA A 145 19.80 -11.82 1.34
C ALA A 145 21.06 -12.31 2.10
N GLY A 146 21.53 -11.55 3.10
CA GLY A 146 22.64 -11.93 3.98
C GLY A 146 22.35 -13.20 4.80
N LEU A 147 21.10 -13.38 5.26
CA LEU A 147 20.66 -14.62 5.91
C LEU A 147 20.62 -15.82 4.93
N ALA A 148 20.20 -15.61 3.67
CA ALA A 148 20.18 -16.67 2.66
C ALA A 148 21.58 -17.24 2.38
N ASN A 149 22.62 -16.40 2.37
CA ASN A 149 24.02 -16.84 2.25
C ASN A 149 24.47 -17.80 3.37
N LYS A 150 23.76 -17.83 4.52
CA LYS A 150 24.07 -18.66 5.68
C LYS A 150 23.14 -19.87 5.85
N TYR A 151 21.88 -19.74 5.45
CA TYR A 151 20.84 -20.75 5.67
C TYR A 151 20.33 -21.42 4.39
N GLY A 152 20.74 -20.93 3.22
CA GLY A 152 20.26 -21.41 1.91
C GLY A 152 19.10 -20.56 1.36
N PRO A 153 18.64 -20.86 0.14
CA PRO A 153 17.72 -20.01 -0.62
C PRO A 153 16.29 -19.97 -0.05
N ILE A 154 15.95 -20.87 0.87
CA ILE A 154 14.75 -20.84 1.70
C ILE A 154 15.13 -20.97 3.18
N PHE A 155 14.65 -20.05 4.02
CA PHE A 155 14.89 -20.08 5.46
C PHE A 155 13.67 -19.61 6.26
N SER A 156 13.62 -19.96 7.55
CA SER A 156 12.55 -19.58 8.46
C SER A 156 13.04 -18.59 9.53
N ILE A 157 12.20 -17.62 9.87
CA ILE A 157 12.47 -16.57 10.86
C ILE A 157 11.27 -16.42 11.78
N ARG A 158 11.50 -16.08 13.06
CA ARG A 158 10.41 -15.80 14.01
C ARG A 158 10.30 -14.30 14.25
N LEU A 159 9.10 -13.76 14.03
CA LEU A 159 8.79 -12.34 14.15
C LEU A 159 7.78 -12.20 15.29
N GLY A 160 8.27 -12.22 16.53
CA GLY A 160 7.45 -12.45 17.70
C GLY A 160 6.78 -13.82 17.64
N SER A 161 5.46 -13.84 17.74
CA SER A 161 4.65 -15.06 17.60
C SER A 161 4.63 -15.61 16.16
N LYS A 162 4.72 -14.74 15.14
CA LYS A 162 4.57 -15.11 13.73
C LYS A 162 5.75 -15.94 13.24
N LEU A 163 5.46 -16.91 12.36
CA LEU A 163 6.46 -17.62 11.57
C LEU A 163 6.59 -16.93 10.21
N GLY A 164 7.76 -16.36 9.92
CA GLY A 164 8.15 -15.95 8.58
C GLY A 164 8.88 -17.08 7.86
N ILE A 165 8.62 -17.22 6.56
CA ILE A 165 9.41 -18.01 5.62
C ILE A 165 9.93 -17.04 4.57
N VAL A 166 11.21 -17.11 4.21
CA VAL A 166 11.84 -16.22 3.24
C VAL A 166 12.40 -17.04 2.09
N ILE A 167 12.14 -16.60 0.87
CA ILE A 167 12.57 -17.24 -0.38
C ILE A 167 13.39 -16.24 -1.21
N THR A 168 14.53 -16.69 -1.72
CA THR A 168 15.52 -15.83 -2.39
C THR A 168 16.03 -16.36 -3.75
N SER A 169 15.53 -17.50 -4.23
CA SER A 169 15.93 -18.10 -5.52
C SER A 169 14.78 -18.20 -6.53
N PRO A 170 15.04 -18.11 -7.85
CA PRO A 170 14.04 -18.26 -8.91
C PRO A 170 13.24 -19.57 -8.87
N ALA A 171 13.90 -20.70 -8.54
CA ALA A 171 13.25 -22.01 -8.51
C ALA A 171 12.15 -22.10 -7.44
N LEU A 172 12.49 -21.73 -6.21
CA LEU A 172 11.54 -21.75 -5.09
C LEU A 172 10.48 -20.64 -5.20
N ALA A 173 10.79 -19.54 -5.90
CA ALA A 173 9.78 -18.54 -6.28
C ALA A 173 8.77 -19.10 -7.30
N ARG A 174 9.16 -20.04 -8.18
CA ARG A 174 8.25 -20.77 -9.08
C ARG A 174 7.30 -21.67 -8.30
N GLU A 175 7.83 -22.48 -7.38
CA GLU A 175 7.04 -23.37 -6.53
C GLU A 175 5.93 -22.61 -5.78
N VAL A 176 6.24 -21.41 -5.26
CA VAL A 176 5.30 -20.58 -4.47
C VAL A 176 4.37 -19.72 -5.32
N LEU A 177 4.89 -19.04 -6.35
CA LEU A 177 4.10 -18.05 -7.11
C LEU A 177 3.38 -18.65 -8.32
N ARG A 178 3.76 -19.84 -8.79
CA ARG A 178 3.14 -20.51 -9.95
C ARG A 178 2.58 -21.88 -9.60
N ASP A 179 3.43 -22.77 -9.13
CA ASP A 179 3.09 -24.20 -9.14
C ASP A 179 2.10 -24.54 -8.01
N ASN A 180 2.22 -23.86 -6.86
CA ASN A 180 1.26 -23.88 -5.75
C ASN A 180 0.50 -22.55 -5.61
N ASP A 181 0.28 -21.81 -6.71
CA ASP A 181 -0.16 -20.40 -6.65
C ASP A 181 -1.46 -20.17 -5.88
N LEU A 182 -2.36 -21.15 -5.86
CA LEU A 182 -3.64 -21.09 -5.16
C LEU A 182 -3.45 -21.11 -3.64
N VAL A 183 -2.61 -22.02 -3.13
CA VAL A 183 -2.31 -22.17 -1.70
C VAL A 183 -1.72 -20.88 -1.15
N PHE A 184 -0.69 -20.36 -1.82
CA PHE A 184 0.02 -19.14 -1.41
C PHE A 184 -0.71 -17.84 -1.79
N SER A 185 -1.89 -17.90 -2.42
CA SER A 185 -2.57 -16.69 -2.91
C SER A 185 -3.21 -15.82 -1.83
N ASN A 186 -3.21 -16.21 -0.55
CA ASN A 186 -3.77 -15.40 0.52
C ASN A 186 -2.74 -14.43 1.13
N ARG A 187 -3.22 -13.54 2.00
CA ARG A 187 -2.41 -12.49 2.66
C ARG A 187 -2.56 -12.55 4.18
N ASP A 188 -1.46 -12.32 4.89
CA ASP A 188 -1.48 -12.03 6.32
C ASP A 188 -1.69 -10.52 6.52
N ILE A 189 -2.95 -10.09 6.54
CA ILE A 189 -3.35 -8.67 6.53
C ILE A 189 -2.96 -8.00 7.86
N PRO A 190 -2.12 -6.94 7.85
CA PRO A 190 -1.79 -6.17 9.05
C PRO A 190 -3.02 -5.58 9.76
N ASP A 191 -2.97 -5.42 11.08
CA ASP A 191 -4.03 -4.80 11.91
C ASP A 191 -4.36 -3.39 11.42
N ALA A 192 -3.31 -2.59 11.17
CA ALA A 192 -3.40 -1.24 10.61
C ALA A 192 -4.00 -1.22 9.20
N ALA A 193 -3.65 -2.19 8.36
CA ALA A 193 -4.15 -2.34 7.00
C ALA A 193 -5.62 -2.81 6.98
N ARG A 194 -6.03 -3.65 7.94
CA ARG A 194 -7.41 -4.12 8.11
C ARG A 194 -8.34 -2.98 8.54
N SER A 195 -7.88 -2.11 9.44
CA SER A 195 -8.61 -0.91 9.87
C SER A 195 -8.81 0.06 8.71
N ILE A 196 -7.74 0.52 8.05
CA ILE A 196 -7.84 1.50 6.94
C ILE A 196 -8.67 0.95 5.76
N SER A 197 -8.60 -0.36 5.48
CA SER A 197 -9.28 -0.96 4.33
C SER A 197 -10.81 -0.93 4.42
N TYR A 198 -11.43 -0.58 3.31
CA TYR A 198 -12.87 -0.74 3.11
C TYR A 198 -13.30 -2.21 3.23
N GLY A 199 -14.46 -2.43 3.88
CA GLY A 199 -15.01 -3.76 4.16
C GLY A 199 -14.13 -4.67 5.03
N GLY A 200 -13.10 -4.15 5.70
CA GLY A 200 -12.11 -4.94 6.46
C GLY A 200 -11.09 -5.68 5.59
N GLY A 201 -10.93 -5.27 4.32
CA GLY A 201 -10.04 -5.89 3.33
C GLY A 201 -10.72 -6.35 2.04
N GLN A 202 -11.86 -5.76 1.64
CA GLN A 202 -12.60 -6.15 0.42
C GLN A 202 -12.08 -5.46 -0.85
N ASN A 203 -10.76 -5.48 -1.02
CA ASN A 203 -9.99 -4.80 -2.06
C ASN A 203 -9.17 -5.81 -2.92
N ILE A 204 -8.33 -5.37 -3.86
CA ILE A 204 -7.53 -6.31 -4.68
C ILE A 204 -6.27 -6.80 -3.96
N VAL A 205 -5.74 -6.02 -3.02
CA VAL A 205 -4.53 -6.36 -2.25
C VAL A 205 -4.79 -7.50 -1.26
N TRP A 206 -5.81 -7.36 -0.39
CA TRP A 206 -6.00 -8.18 0.81
C TRP A 206 -7.03 -9.30 0.67
N ASN A 207 -8.11 -9.08 -0.08
CA ASN A 207 -9.22 -10.03 -0.18
C ASN A 207 -8.74 -11.42 -0.66
N PRO A 208 -9.08 -12.54 0.03
CA PRO A 208 -8.77 -13.90 -0.41
C PRO A 208 -9.22 -14.21 -1.85
N VAL A 209 -8.59 -15.20 -2.50
CA VAL A 209 -8.94 -15.56 -3.88
C VAL A 209 -10.29 -16.28 -3.95
N GLY A 210 -11.35 -15.49 -4.12
CA GLY A 210 -12.73 -15.93 -4.31
C GLY A 210 -13.46 -15.16 -5.42
N PRO A 211 -14.78 -15.33 -5.55
CA PRO A 211 -15.60 -14.63 -6.56
C PRO A 211 -15.40 -13.10 -6.55
N THR A 212 -15.51 -12.46 -5.39
CA THR A 212 -15.35 -11.00 -5.23
C THR A 212 -13.97 -10.54 -5.70
N TRP A 213 -12.88 -11.15 -5.23
CA TRP A 213 -11.53 -10.77 -5.66
C TRP A 213 -11.31 -10.96 -7.18
N ARG A 214 -11.88 -12.02 -7.79
CA ARG A 214 -11.84 -12.22 -9.25
C ARG A 214 -12.67 -11.18 -10.00
N LEU A 215 -13.73 -10.63 -9.40
CA LEU A 215 -14.49 -9.52 -9.97
C LEU A 215 -13.70 -8.21 -9.87
N LEU A 216 -13.19 -7.85 -8.69
CA LEU A 216 -12.38 -6.64 -8.48
C LEU A 216 -11.18 -6.58 -9.43
N ARG A 217 -10.45 -7.70 -9.59
CA ARG A 217 -9.33 -7.78 -10.54
C ARG A 217 -9.75 -7.75 -12.01
N ARG A 218 -10.97 -8.16 -12.36
CA ARG A 218 -11.49 -8.03 -13.73
C ARG A 218 -11.79 -6.57 -14.04
N VAL A 219 -12.55 -5.89 -13.17
CA VAL A 219 -12.86 -4.45 -13.30
C VAL A 219 -11.56 -3.64 -13.41
N CYS A 220 -10.58 -3.92 -12.54
CA CYS A 220 -9.27 -3.29 -12.58
C CYS A 220 -8.48 -3.57 -13.88
N VAL A 221 -8.22 -4.84 -14.23
CA VAL A 221 -7.25 -5.19 -15.28
C VAL A 221 -7.85 -5.25 -16.68
N ARG A 222 -9.13 -5.63 -16.82
CA ARG A 222 -9.78 -5.88 -18.13
C ARG A 222 -10.70 -4.78 -18.61
N GLU A 223 -11.29 -4.01 -17.69
CA GLU A 223 -12.11 -2.86 -18.07
C GLU A 223 -11.23 -1.61 -18.04
N MET A 224 -10.83 -1.15 -16.85
CA MET A 224 -10.13 0.13 -16.63
C MET A 224 -8.70 0.14 -17.20
N LEU A 225 -7.83 -0.77 -16.77
CA LEU A 225 -6.41 -0.79 -17.19
C LEU A 225 -6.14 -1.60 -18.47
N SER A 226 -7.18 -1.81 -19.28
CA SER A 226 -7.06 -2.38 -20.62
C SER A 226 -6.48 -1.37 -21.61
N PRO A 227 -6.01 -1.78 -22.80
CA PRO A 227 -5.57 -0.84 -23.84
C PRO A 227 -6.66 0.17 -24.22
N ALA A 228 -7.93 -0.24 -24.25
CA ALA A 228 -9.06 0.63 -24.53
C ALA A 228 -9.41 1.56 -23.36
N GLY A 229 -9.49 1.04 -22.13
CA GLY A 229 -9.74 1.86 -20.94
C GLY A 229 -8.65 2.92 -20.73
N LEU A 230 -7.38 2.55 -20.90
CA LEU A 230 -6.25 3.48 -20.91
C LEU A 230 -6.31 4.48 -22.07
N GLN A 231 -6.86 4.11 -23.23
CA GLN A 231 -7.02 5.05 -24.34
C GLN A 231 -8.12 6.09 -24.06
N ASN A 232 -9.22 5.69 -23.40
CA ASN A 232 -10.32 6.61 -23.07
C ASN A 232 -9.83 7.70 -22.09
N VAL A 233 -9.16 7.32 -21.00
CA VAL A 233 -8.55 8.27 -20.05
C VAL A 233 -7.26 8.96 -20.56
N HIS A 234 -6.90 8.86 -21.86
CA HIS A 234 -5.68 9.45 -22.42
C HIS A 234 -5.62 10.97 -22.27
N GLY A 235 -6.70 11.68 -22.62
CA GLY A 235 -6.73 13.15 -22.56
C GLY A 235 -6.49 13.69 -21.14
N LEU A 236 -6.99 12.97 -20.13
CA LEU A 236 -6.79 13.30 -18.72
C LEU A 236 -5.32 13.17 -18.32
N ARG A 237 -4.63 12.08 -18.70
CA ARG A 237 -3.19 11.92 -18.43
C ARG A 237 -2.36 12.97 -19.16
N ARG A 238 -2.62 13.17 -20.46
CA ARG A 238 -1.91 14.13 -21.30
C ARG A 238 -1.90 15.53 -20.68
N ARG A 239 -3.05 15.99 -20.16
CA ARG A 239 -3.20 17.26 -19.44
C ARG A 239 -2.23 17.39 -18.25
N GLU A 240 -2.14 16.37 -17.39
CA GLU A 240 -1.25 16.42 -16.21
C GLU A 240 0.24 16.38 -16.59
N PHE A 241 0.59 15.69 -17.67
CA PHE A 241 1.95 15.73 -18.23
C PHE A 241 2.28 17.10 -18.85
N ARG A 242 1.36 17.75 -19.58
CA ARG A 242 1.56 19.12 -20.08
C ARG A 242 1.68 20.14 -18.95
N ALA A 243 0.86 20.02 -17.90
CA ALA A 243 0.98 20.86 -16.69
C ALA A 243 2.35 20.64 -15.99
N THR A 244 2.85 19.41 -15.95
CA THR A 244 4.18 19.09 -15.41
C THR A 244 5.30 19.70 -16.27
N LEU A 245 5.21 19.59 -17.59
CA LEU A 245 6.16 20.14 -18.55
C LEU A 245 6.26 21.67 -18.41
N ALA A 246 5.13 22.36 -18.32
CA ALA A 246 5.06 23.80 -18.09
C ALA A 246 5.68 24.22 -16.75
N HIS A 247 5.41 23.46 -15.68
CA HIS A 247 6.00 23.71 -14.37
C HIS A 247 7.54 23.54 -14.40
N LEU A 248 8.03 22.41 -14.93
CA LEU A 248 9.47 22.15 -15.07
C LEU A 248 10.16 23.22 -15.92
N HIS A 249 9.51 23.72 -16.97
CA HIS A 249 10.05 24.82 -17.78
C HIS A 249 10.17 26.14 -16.99
N SER A 250 9.21 26.46 -16.11
CA SER A 250 9.35 27.63 -15.22
C SER A 250 10.46 27.46 -14.17
N MET A 251 10.66 26.24 -13.63
CA MET A 251 11.78 25.93 -12.74
C MET A 251 13.12 26.07 -13.46
N ALA A 252 13.23 25.50 -14.67
CA ALA A 252 14.43 25.57 -15.52
C ALA A 252 14.76 27.02 -15.94
N SER A 253 13.75 27.81 -16.31
CA SER A 253 13.91 29.24 -16.66
C SER A 253 14.41 30.09 -15.48
N ALA A 254 14.15 29.65 -14.25
CA ALA A 254 14.67 30.28 -13.03
C ALA A 254 16.00 29.68 -12.53
N GLY A 255 16.57 28.70 -13.24
CA GLY A 255 17.77 27.97 -12.84
C GLY A 255 17.60 27.17 -11.53
N MET A 256 16.37 26.87 -11.12
CA MET A 256 16.09 26.25 -9.83
C MET A 256 16.28 24.73 -9.88
N PRO A 257 16.93 24.13 -8.87
CA PRO A 257 17.01 22.68 -8.74
C PRO A 257 15.62 22.08 -8.44
N VAL A 258 15.40 20.88 -8.97
CA VAL A 258 14.17 20.10 -8.81
C VAL A 258 14.49 18.80 -8.09
N ASP A 259 13.74 18.49 -7.03
CA ASP A 259 13.65 17.14 -6.47
C ASP A 259 12.82 16.28 -7.44
N VAL A 260 13.49 15.39 -8.16
CA VAL A 260 12.90 14.57 -9.23
C VAL A 260 11.91 13.55 -8.65
N GLY A 261 12.22 12.97 -7.49
CA GLY A 261 11.34 12.03 -6.80
C GLY A 261 10.04 12.69 -6.36
N ALA A 262 10.15 13.82 -5.66
CA ALA A 262 9.00 14.61 -5.21
C ALA A 262 8.16 15.13 -6.39
N GLN A 263 8.79 15.67 -7.44
CA GLN A 263 8.06 16.15 -8.62
C GLN A 263 7.37 15.01 -9.37
N MET A 264 8.01 13.86 -9.55
CA MET A 264 7.35 12.71 -10.19
C MET A 264 6.27 12.08 -9.32
N PHE A 265 6.36 12.18 -7.98
CA PHE A 265 5.27 11.81 -7.07
C PHE A 265 4.06 12.74 -7.27
N LEU A 266 4.27 14.05 -7.39
CA LEU A 266 3.20 15.02 -7.72
C LEU A 266 2.55 14.71 -9.07
N THR A 267 3.35 14.55 -10.12
CA THR A 267 2.87 14.22 -11.48
C THR A 267 2.10 12.90 -11.49
N THR A 268 2.64 11.84 -10.87
CA THR A 268 1.97 10.52 -10.82
C THR A 268 0.67 10.58 -10.00
N MET A 269 0.64 11.34 -8.89
CA MET A 269 -0.57 11.53 -8.09
C MET A 269 -1.67 12.23 -8.91
N ASN A 270 -1.33 13.34 -9.56
CA ASN A 270 -2.24 14.07 -10.43
C ASN A 270 -2.73 13.19 -11.59
N VAL A 271 -1.83 12.44 -12.25
CA VAL A 271 -2.17 11.49 -13.33
C VAL A 271 -3.17 10.44 -12.85
N ILE A 272 -2.91 9.76 -11.72
CA ILE A 272 -3.79 8.68 -11.25
C ILE A 272 -5.14 9.25 -10.80
N THR A 273 -5.16 10.28 -9.95
CA THR A 273 -6.40 10.92 -9.49
C THR A 273 -7.18 11.52 -10.67
N GLY A 274 -6.47 12.07 -11.66
CA GLY A 274 -7.00 12.49 -12.95
C GLY A 274 -7.70 11.37 -13.71
N THR A 275 -7.08 10.20 -13.87
CA THR A 275 -7.73 9.03 -14.51
C THR A 275 -8.87 8.42 -13.69
N LEU A 276 -8.88 8.61 -12.37
CA LEU A 276 -9.92 8.07 -11.50
C LEU A 276 -11.18 8.92 -11.52
N TRP A 277 -11.08 10.24 -11.40
CA TRP A 277 -12.24 11.15 -11.23
C TRP A 277 -12.06 12.53 -11.86
N GLY A 278 -10.96 12.76 -12.59
CA GLY A 278 -10.60 14.06 -13.15
C GLY A 278 -11.39 14.48 -14.39
N GLY A 279 -12.43 13.74 -14.78
CA GLY A 279 -13.31 14.08 -15.88
C GLY A 279 -14.38 15.12 -15.53
N ASN A 280 -14.89 15.14 -14.29
CA ASN A 280 -16.02 16.02 -13.92
C ASN A 280 -16.05 16.57 -12.47
N ILE A 281 -14.94 16.56 -11.71
CA ILE A 281 -14.89 17.32 -10.44
C ILE A 281 -14.76 18.82 -10.73
N GLY A 282 -15.90 19.52 -10.82
CA GLY A 282 -16.06 20.97 -10.62
C GLY A 282 -15.00 21.87 -11.27
N THR A 283 -14.54 22.86 -10.49
CA THR A 283 -13.52 23.83 -10.92
C THR A 283 -12.08 23.33 -10.71
N GLU A 284 -11.12 23.93 -11.42
CA GLU A 284 -9.70 23.60 -11.28
C GLU A 284 -9.16 23.84 -9.86
N SER A 285 -9.69 24.86 -9.17
CA SER A 285 -9.38 25.14 -7.76
C SER A 285 -9.81 23.99 -6.84
N GLU A 286 -11.01 23.42 -7.07
CA GLU A 286 -11.51 22.29 -6.29
C GLU A 286 -10.74 21.00 -6.58
N ARG A 287 -10.37 20.73 -7.85
CA ARG A 287 -9.45 19.62 -8.20
C ARG A 287 -8.12 19.76 -7.48
N THR A 288 -7.53 20.95 -7.50
CA THR A 288 -6.25 21.26 -6.84
C THR A 288 -6.35 21.08 -5.31
N ALA A 289 -7.43 21.55 -4.69
CA ALA A 289 -7.66 21.42 -3.25
C ALA A 289 -7.82 19.96 -2.82
N VAL A 290 -8.70 19.21 -3.49
CA VAL A 290 -8.91 17.77 -3.23
C VAL A 290 -7.63 16.98 -3.48
N GLY A 291 -6.93 17.24 -4.59
CA GLY A 291 -5.66 16.59 -4.92
C GLY A 291 -4.55 16.87 -3.91
N LYS A 292 -4.53 18.04 -3.26
CA LYS A 292 -3.61 18.35 -2.15
C LYS A 292 -3.99 17.59 -0.87
N GLU A 293 -5.25 17.72 -0.42
CA GLU A 293 -5.78 17.07 0.79
C GLU A 293 -5.54 15.55 0.78
N PHE A 294 -5.79 14.96 -0.39
CA PHE A 294 -5.62 13.54 -0.66
C PHE A 294 -4.14 13.09 -0.74
N ARG A 295 -3.25 13.95 -1.24
CA ARG A 295 -1.81 13.69 -1.29
C ARG A 295 -1.17 13.62 0.09
N GLU A 296 -1.56 14.54 0.98
CA GLU A 296 -1.11 14.55 2.39
C GLU A 296 -1.54 13.24 3.09
N LEU A 297 -2.79 12.82 2.86
CA LEU A 297 -3.34 11.55 3.36
C LEU A 297 -2.62 10.29 2.85
N VAL A 298 -2.23 10.23 1.57
CA VAL A 298 -1.51 9.08 1.02
C VAL A 298 -0.10 8.95 1.60
N ALA A 299 0.57 10.09 1.87
CA ALA A 299 1.85 10.09 2.58
C ALA A 299 1.68 9.58 4.03
N GLU A 300 0.68 10.09 4.77
CA GLU A 300 0.38 9.63 6.14
C GLU A 300 0.05 8.13 6.22
N ILE A 301 -0.70 7.59 5.23
CA ILE A 301 -0.98 6.15 5.12
C ILE A 301 0.29 5.35 4.85
N THR A 302 1.14 5.80 3.92
CA THR A 302 2.28 4.99 3.46
C THR A 302 3.38 4.93 4.52
N GLU A 303 3.58 6.02 5.27
CA GLU A 303 4.36 6.02 6.51
C GLU A 303 3.77 5.04 7.54
N MET A 304 2.48 5.16 7.83
CA MET A 304 1.78 4.37 8.86
C MET A 304 1.82 2.87 8.57
N LEU A 305 1.56 2.45 7.32
CA LEU A 305 1.58 1.04 6.92
C LEU A 305 2.99 0.44 6.94
N GLY A 306 4.03 1.27 6.75
CA GLY A 306 5.42 0.86 6.85
C GLY A 306 5.95 0.76 8.29
N ALA A 307 5.23 1.30 9.27
CA ALA A 307 5.67 1.33 10.67
C ALA A 307 5.59 -0.07 11.33
N PRO A 308 6.63 -0.52 12.06
CA PRO A 308 6.57 -1.76 12.82
C PRO A 308 5.48 -1.72 13.91
N ASN A 309 4.53 -2.66 13.85
CA ASN A 309 3.37 -2.72 14.73
C ASN A 309 3.37 -4.01 15.59
N VAL A 310 3.32 -3.84 16.92
CA VAL A 310 3.24 -4.94 17.90
C VAL A 310 2.00 -5.83 17.69
N SER A 311 0.87 -5.28 17.23
CA SER A 311 -0.32 -6.07 16.88
C SER A 311 -0.02 -7.18 15.87
N ASP A 312 0.85 -6.91 14.89
CA ASP A 312 1.14 -7.83 13.79
C ASP A 312 2.10 -8.94 14.19
N PHE A 313 3.01 -8.66 15.13
CA PHE A 313 3.93 -9.66 15.69
C PHE A 313 3.32 -10.46 16.85
N PHE A 314 2.34 -9.88 17.56
CA PHE A 314 1.67 -10.46 18.72
C PHE A 314 0.14 -10.24 18.65
N PRO A 315 -0.61 -11.01 17.85
CA PRO A 315 -2.05 -10.80 17.67
C PRO A 315 -2.90 -10.87 18.95
N ALA A 316 -2.42 -11.55 20.00
CA ALA A 316 -3.05 -11.54 21.33
C ALA A 316 -3.00 -10.18 22.04
N LEU A 317 -2.09 -9.28 21.63
CA LEU A 317 -1.99 -7.90 22.11
C LEU A 317 -2.70 -6.89 21.20
N ALA A 318 -3.11 -7.30 19.99
CA ALA A 318 -3.77 -6.42 19.04
C ALA A 318 -5.00 -5.67 19.60
N PRO A 319 -5.87 -6.26 20.45
CA PRO A 319 -7.00 -5.52 21.03
C PRO A 319 -6.61 -4.20 21.72
N PHE A 320 -5.41 -4.14 22.34
CA PHE A 320 -4.96 -2.99 23.12
C PHE A 320 -4.40 -1.81 22.28
N ASP A 321 -4.09 -2.01 20.99
CA ASP A 321 -3.48 -1.00 20.10
C ASP A 321 -2.34 -0.20 20.78
N LEU A 322 -1.32 -0.93 21.27
CA LEU A 322 -0.27 -0.40 22.17
C LEU A 322 0.56 0.75 21.60
N GLN A 323 0.49 1.00 20.29
CA GLN A 323 1.17 2.10 19.60
C GLN A 323 0.20 3.16 19.04
N GLY A 324 -1.12 3.00 19.21
CA GLY A 324 -2.14 3.87 18.62
C GLY A 324 -2.22 3.82 17.08
N ILE A 325 -1.63 2.78 16.46
CA ILE A 325 -1.52 2.67 15.00
C ILE A 325 -2.89 2.36 14.40
N ARG A 326 -3.68 1.46 15.02
CA ARG A 326 -5.05 1.19 14.55
C ARG A 326 -5.91 2.45 14.67
N LYS A 327 -5.79 3.18 15.78
CA LYS A 327 -6.46 4.47 15.95
C LYS A 327 -6.03 5.53 14.91
N LYS A 328 -4.75 5.58 14.50
CA LYS A 328 -4.30 6.43 13.38
C LYS A 328 -4.96 5.98 12.06
N SER A 329 -4.99 4.67 11.78
CA SER A 329 -5.67 4.12 10.60
C SER A 329 -7.17 4.45 10.55
N ASP A 330 -7.88 4.33 11.68
CA ASP A 330 -9.32 4.62 11.73
C ASP A 330 -9.59 6.12 11.41
N ALA A 331 -8.82 7.04 11.99
CA ALA A 331 -8.96 8.48 11.70
C ALA A 331 -8.53 8.87 10.27
N LEU A 332 -7.53 8.19 9.70
CA LEU A 332 -7.15 8.35 8.29
C LEU A 332 -8.26 7.84 7.35
N LYS A 333 -8.98 6.79 7.74
CA LYS A 333 -10.11 6.23 6.98
C LYS A 333 -11.28 7.19 6.90
N GLU A 334 -11.61 7.86 8.00
CA GLU A 334 -12.70 8.84 8.07
C GLU A 334 -12.44 9.98 7.07
N ARG A 335 -11.23 10.56 7.06
CA ARG A 335 -10.82 11.58 6.08
C ARG A 335 -10.85 11.08 4.63
N PHE A 336 -10.46 9.83 4.37
CA PHE A 336 -10.60 9.20 3.05
C PHE A 336 -12.08 9.05 2.63
N ASP A 337 -12.96 8.73 3.58
CA ASP A 337 -14.39 8.56 3.31
C ASP A 337 -15.08 9.88 3.01
N GLU A 338 -14.67 10.96 3.68
CA GLU A 338 -15.10 12.35 3.40
C GLU A 338 -14.66 12.85 2.03
N ILE A 339 -13.46 12.49 1.57
CA ILE A 339 -12.99 12.82 0.21
C ILE A 339 -13.78 12.01 -0.82
N PHE A 340 -13.83 10.69 -0.69
CA PHE A 340 -14.55 9.84 -1.64
C PHE A 340 -16.06 10.12 -1.63
N GLY A 341 -16.65 10.48 -0.49
CA GLY A 341 -18.02 10.98 -0.38
C GLY A 341 -18.25 12.19 -1.28
N ARG A 342 -17.53 13.29 -1.03
CA ARG A 342 -17.60 14.53 -1.85
C ARG A 342 -17.41 14.29 -3.36
N ILE A 343 -16.52 13.36 -3.74
CA ILE A 343 -16.26 13.03 -5.15
C ILE A 343 -17.44 12.27 -5.77
N ILE A 344 -17.95 11.26 -5.07
CA ILE A 344 -19.03 10.38 -5.57
C ILE A 344 -20.37 11.14 -5.57
N GLU A 345 -20.66 11.92 -4.54
CA GLU A 345 -21.84 12.79 -4.45
C GLU A 345 -21.91 13.75 -5.64
N LYS A 346 -20.83 14.52 -5.90
CA LYS A 346 -20.76 15.42 -7.05
C LYS A 346 -20.92 14.71 -8.40
N ARG A 347 -20.42 13.47 -8.56
CA ARG A 347 -20.64 12.68 -9.78
C ARG A 347 -22.11 12.31 -9.93
N VAL A 348 -22.75 11.84 -8.85
CA VAL A 348 -24.17 11.48 -8.84
C VAL A 348 -25.06 12.72 -9.08
N GLU A 349 -24.71 13.89 -8.56
CA GLU A 349 -25.40 15.15 -8.84
C GLU A 349 -25.30 15.54 -10.34
N ALA A 350 -24.12 15.42 -10.95
CA ALA A 350 -23.91 15.73 -12.37
C ALA A 350 -24.67 14.77 -13.31
N ASP A 351 -24.72 13.48 -12.96
CA ASP A 351 -25.52 12.44 -13.65
C ASP A 351 -27.02 12.80 -13.63
N HIS A 352 -27.56 13.15 -12.47
CA HIS A 352 -28.96 13.61 -12.34
C HIS A 352 -29.25 14.96 -13.03
N ALA A 353 -28.25 15.83 -13.17
CA ALA A 353 -28.37 17.09 -13.90
C ALA A 353 -28.36 16.92 -15.42
N GLY A 354 -28.11 15.70 -15.94
CA GLY A 354 -28.00 15.43 -17.37
C GLY A 354 -26.70 15.96 -18.01
N GLY A 355 -25.63 16.06 -17.23
CA GLY A 355 -24.30 16.39 -17.74
C GLY A 355 -23.68 15.26 -18.57
N ASP A 356 -22.65 15.59 -19.36
CA ASP A 356 -21.93 14.61 -20.18
C ASP A 356 -21.28 13.51 -19.32
N THR A 357 -21.40 12.26 -19.77
CA THR A 357 -20.79 11.10 -19.12
C THR A 357 -19.26 11.24 -19.12
N ALA A 358 -18.65 11.32 -17.93
CA ALA A 358 -17.22 11.55 -17.82
C ALA A 358 -16.40 10.30 -18.21
N GLU A 359 -15.37 10.50 -19.02
CA GLU A 359 -14.48 9.43 -19.50
C GLU A 359 -13.42 9.04 -18.46
N ASP A 360 -13.80 8.80 -17.20
CA ASP A 360 -12.92 8.42 -16.09
C ASP A 360 -13.31 7.11 -15.39
N PHE A 361 -12.36 6.52 -14.65
CA PHE A 361 -12.50 5.18 -14.08
C PHE A 361 -13.57 5.06 -13.00
N LEU A 362 -13.91 6.15 -12.30
CA LEU A 362 -15.04 6.18 -11.37
C LEU A 362 -16.37 5.86 -12.09
N GLU A 363 -16.55 6.29 -13.34
CA GLU A 363 -17.77 6.01 -14.09
C GLU A 363 -17.96 4.50 -14.33
N TYR A 364 -16.89 3.79 -14.70
CA TYR A 364 -16.90 2.33 -14.85
C TYR A 364 -17.21 1.62 -13.52
N MET A 365 -16.69 2.14 -12.39
CA MET A 365 -17.00 1.60 -11.06
C MET A 365 -18.47 1.84 -10.68
N LEU A 366 -18.99 3.06 -10.83
CA LEU A 366 -20.38 3.40 -10.49
C LEU A 366 -21.37 2.66 -11.38
N LYS A 367 -21.06 2.45 -12.66
CA LYS A 367 -21.86 1.61 -13.55
C LYS A 367 -21.91 0.16 -13.08
N MET A 368 -20.76 -0.44 -12.74
CA MET A 368 -20.69 -1.81 -12.22
C MET A 368 -21.41 -1.99 -10.86
N GLU A 369 -21.49 -0.91 -10.07
CA GLU A 369 -22.26 -0.83 -8.81
C GLU A 369 -23.77 -0.75 -9.07
N LYS A 370 -24.21 0.15 -9.97
CA LYS A 370 -25.59 0.24 -10.47
C LYS A 370 -26.09 -1.08 -11.11
N GLU A 371 -25.20 -1.83 -11.77
CA GLU A 371 -25.48 -3.16 -12.35
C GLU A 371 -25.47 -4.30 -11.30
N GLY A 372 -25.01 -4.06 -10.08
CA GLY A 372 -24.98 -5.03 -8.97
C GLY A 372 -23.84 -6.05 -9.03
N GLY A 373 -22.87 -5.89 -9.93
CA GLY A 373 -21.76 -6.83 -10.16
C GLY A 373 -22.04 -7.88 -11.25
N ASP A 374 -21.27 -8.97 -11.28
CA ASP A 374 -21.23 -9.90 -12.42
C ASP A 374 -22.15 -11.14 -12.30
N GLY A 375 -23.13 -11.08 -11.40
CA GLY A 375 -24.00 -12.21 -11.06
C GLY A 375 -23.32 -13.36 -10.31
N LYS A 376 -22.00 -13.29 -10.06
CA LYS A 376 -21.23 -14.27 -9.26
C LYS A 376 -20.65 -13.67 -7.98
N ALA A 377 -20.41 -12.37 -7.97
CA ALA A 377 -20.19 -11.57 -6.79
C ALA A 377 -20.90 -10.21 -6.94
N ALA A 378 -21.38 -9.68 -5.82
CA ALA A 378 -21.83 -8.29 -5.76
C ALA A 378 -20.64 -7.35 -5.93
N PHE A 379 -20.87 -6.23 -6.63
CA PHE A 379 -19.98 -5.08 -6.63
C PHE A 379 -20.71 -3.93 -5.93
N THR A 380 -20.12 -3.38 -4.88
CA THR A 380 -20.80 -2.44 -3.96
C THR A 380 -20.02 -1.14 -3.82
N MET A 381 -20.64 -0.10 -3.27
CA MET A 381 -19.95 1.15 -2.92
C MET A 381 -18.71 0.96 -2.02
N THR A 382 -18.69 -0.10 -1.19
CA THR A 382 -17.49 -0.50 -0.43
C THR A 382 -16.35 -0.93 -1.35
N ASN A 383 -16.67 -1.58 -2.46
CA ASN A 383 -15.71 -1.99 -3.48
C ASN A 383 -15.26 -0.84 -4.39
N VAL A 384 -16.13 0.15 -4.66
CA VAL A 384 -15.76 1.41 -5.32
C VAL A 384 -14.67 2.10 -4.51
N LYS A 385 -14.95 2.47 -3.25
CA LYS A 385 -13.99 3.15 -2.37
C LYS A 385 -12.71 2.32 -2.14
N ALA A 386 -12.82 0.98 -2.08
CA ALA A 386 -11.66 0.08 -2.02
C ALA A 386 -10.75 0.15 -3.26
N LEU A 387 -11.31 0.16 -4.48
CA LEU A 387 -10.52 0.22 -5.71
C LEU A 387 -9.89 1.60 -5.93
N LEU A 388 -10.60 2.68 -5.57
CA LEU A 388 -10.04 4.04 -5.59
C LEU A 388 -8.79 4.13 -4.69
N MET A 389 -8.87 3.60 -3.45
CA MET A 389 -7.73 3.57 -2.52
C MET A 389 -6.58 2.68 -3.03
N ASP A 390 -6.87 1.47 -3.50
CA ASP A 390 -5.85 0.52 -3.99
C ASP A 390 -5.08 1.06 -5.22
N MET A 391 -5.77 1.71 -6.15
CA MET A 391 -5.15 2.23 -7.38
C MET A 391 -4.24 3.43 -7.12
N VAL A 392 -4.60 4.29 -6.17
CA VAL A 392 -3.78 5.43 -5.74
C VAL A 392 -2.55 4.94 -4.98
N VAL A 393 -2.76 4.26 -3.84
CA VAL A 393 -1.67 3.87 -2.94
C VAL A 393 -0.70 2.92 -3.64
N GLY A 394 -1.21 2.01 -4.48
CA GLY A 394 -0.38 1.07 -5.25
C GLY A 394 0.33 1.69 -6.46
N GLY A 395 -0.19 2.77 -7.04
CA GLY A 395 0.33 3.35 -8.28
C GLY A 395 1.26 4.55 -8.11
N THR A 396 1.09 5.36 -7.06
CA THR A 396 1.80 6.65 -6.96
C THR A 396 3.29 6.51 -6.63
N GLU A 397 3.65 6.02 -5.44
CA GLU A 397 5.06 5.90 -5.03
C GLU A 397 5.84 4.90 -5.89
N THR A 398 5.19 3.82 -6.33
CA THR A 398 5.85 2.77 -7.13
C THR A 398 6.35 3.29 -8.47
N THR A 399 5.52 4.05 -9.19
CA THR A 399 5.91 4.66 -10.48
C THR A 399 6.92 5.77 -10.27
N SER A 400 6.64 6.71 -9.35
CA SER A 400 7.49 7.89 -9.13
C SER A 400 8.91 7.57 -8.65
N ASN A 401 9.06 6.65 -7.69
CA ASN A 401 10.39 6.18 -7.27
C ASN A 401 11.13 5.45 -8.41
N THR A 402 10.42 4.72 -9.28
CA THR A 402 11.04 4.05 -10.44
C THR A 402 11.57 5.07 -11.45
N VAL A 403 10.86 6.17 -11.69
CA VAL A 403 11.34 7.29 -12.53
C VAL A 403 12.56 7.96 -11.89
N GLU A 404 12.53 8.19 -10.57
CA GLU A 404 13.67 8.76 -9.82
C GLU A 404 14.93 7.88 -9.93
N TRP A 405 14.80 6.56 -9.75
CA TRP A 405 15.90 5.62 -9.92
C TRP A 405 16.41 5.55 -11.36
N ALA A 406 15.53 5.57 -12.37
CA ALA A 406 15.94 5.59 -13.79
C ALA A 406 16.75 6.85 -14.11
N MET A 407 16.29 8.02 -13.65
CA MET A 407 16.99 9.29 -13.82
C MET A 407 18.34 9.30 -13.08
N ALA A 408 18.39 8.77 -11.86
CA ALA A 408 19.63 8.66 -11.09
C ALA A 408 20.66 7.77 -11.80
N GLU A 409 20.30 6.54 -12.18
CA GLU A 409 21.21 5.61 -12.86
C GLU A 409 21.69 6.15 -14.22
N MET A 410 20.86 6.91 -14.94
CA MET A 410 21.30 7.59 -16.17
C MET A 410 22.23 8.79 -15.92
N LEU A 411 22.01 9.57 -14.85
CA LEU A 411 22.90 10.66 -14.46
C LEU A 411 24.25 10.14 -13.94
N GLN A 412 24.28 8.95 -13.31
CA GLN A 412 25.52 8.23 -13.01
C GLN A 412 26.20 7.72 -14.29
N ASN A 413 25.42 7.10 -15.18
CA ASN A 413 25.91 6.43 -16.38
C ASN A 413 25.61 7.27 -17.64
N ARG A 414 26.24 8.44 -17.79
CA ARG A 414 25.96 9.42 -18.87
C ARG A 414 26.03 8.85 -20.30
N GLY A 415 26.77 7.76 -20.52
CA GLY A 415 26.77 7.03 -21.81
C GLY A 415 25.44 6.35 -22.15
N ILE A 416 24.65 5.96 -21.14
CA ILE A 416 23.29 5.41 -21.28
C ILE A 416 22.29 6.54 -21.47
N LEU A 417 22.40 7.63 -20.69
CA LEU A 417 21.58 8.84 -20.85
C LEU A 417 21.65 9.36 -22.29
N ARG A 418 22.87 9.45 -22.86
CA ARG A 418 23.07 9.87 -24.24
C ARG A 418 22.37 8.96 -25.25
N LYS A 419 22.38 7.64 -25.08
CA LYS A 419 21.67 6.71 -25.99
C LYS A 419 20.14 6.89 -25.95
N VAL A 420 19.55 7.08 -24.75
CA VAL A 420 18.13 7.38 -24.61
C VAL A 420 17.78 8.72 -25.29
N ARG A 421 18.67 9.71 -25.18
CA ARG A 421 18.54 11.00 -25.86
C ARG A 421 18.65 10.88 -27.39
N GLU A 422 19.66 10.16 -27.89
CA GLU A 422 19.84 9.88 -29.32
C GLU A 422 18.60 9.17 -29.92
N GLU A 423 17.95 8.28 -29.15
CA GLU A 423 16.68 7.64 -29.52
C GLU A 423 15.49 8.63 -29.52
N LEU A 424 15.33 9.45 -28.47
CA LEU A 424 14.26 10.47 -28.39
C LEU A 424 14.40 11.53 -29.49
N ASP A 425 15.62 12.02 -29.73
CA ASP A 425 15.92 13.02 -30.75
C ASP A 425 15.72 12.46 -32.17
N ALA A 426 15.84 11.14 -32.38
CA ALA A 426 15.58 10.47 -33.66
C ALA A 426 14.10 10.10 -33.89
N VAL A 427 13.34 9.77 -32.83
CA VAL A 427 11.93 9.37 -32.91
C VAL A 427 10.97 10.57 -32.87
N VAL A 428 11.27 11.59 -32.05
CA VAL A 428 10.40 12.74 -31.78
C VAL A 428 11.04 14.06 -32.24
N GLY A 429 12.36 14.19 -32.06
CA GLY A 429 13.09 15.42 -32.33
C GLY A 429 12.83 16.54 -31.31
N ILE A 430 13.32 17.74 -31.63
CA ILE A 430 13.29 18.92 -30.74
C ILE A 430 12.18 19.93 -31.05
N ASP A 431 11.52 19.79 -32.21
CA ASP A 431 10.44 20.69 -32.67
C ASP A 431 9.04 20.22 -32.25
N GLY A 432 8.93 19.02 -31.68
CA GLY A 432 7.73 18.45 -31.09
C GLY A 432 7.88 18.18 -29.60
N VAL A 433 6.88 17.54 -29.02
CA VAL A 433 6.87 17.04 -27.64
C VAL A 433 6.46 15.58 -27.69
N VAL A 434 7.15 14.73 -26.94
CA VAL A 434 6.84 13.29 -26.88
C VAL A 434 5.43 13.04 -26.36
N GLU A 435 4.75 12.04 -26.93
CA GLU A 435 3.40 11.60 -26.55
C GLU A 435 3.39 10.10 -26.23
N GLU A 436 2.30 9.60 -25.63
CA GLU A 436 2.15 8.17 -25.34
C GLU A 436 2.16 7.27 -26.59
N SER A 437 1.88 7.84 -27.77
CA SER A 437 1.94 7.18 -29.08
C SER A 437 3.36 6.78 -29.50
N ASP A 438 4.37 7.44 -28.96
CA ASP A 438 5.75 7.34 -29.46
C ASP A 438 6.53 6.27 -28.70
N LEU A 439 6.09 5.95 -27.48
CA LEU A 439 6.64 4.94 -26.58
C LEU A 439 6.94 3.59 -27.26
N PRO A 440 6.13 3.03 -28.19
CA PRO A 440 6.44 1.76 -28.85
C PRO A 440 7.73 1.78 -29.69
N GLN A 441 8.23 2.97 -30.06
CA GLN A 441 9.46 3.14 -30.86
C GLN A 441 10.71 3.39 -29.99
N LEU A 442 10.53 3.74 -28.69
CA LEU A 442 11.61 4.04 -27.74
C LEU A 442 12.18 2.76 -27.12
N HIS A 443 12.75 1.90 -27.97
CA HIS A 443 13.20 0.55 -27.62
C HIS A 443 14.27 0.54 -26.53
N TYR A 444 15.29 1.40 -26.63
CA TYR A 444 16.39 1.47 -25.67
C TYR A 444 15.93 2.03 -24.32
N LEU A 445 15.01 2.99 -24.31
CA LEU A 445 14.33 3.44 -23.09
C LEU A 445 13.61 2.29 -22.36
N HIS A 446 12.94 1.39 -23.09
CA HIS A 446 12.33 0.20 -22.45
C HIS A 446 13.37 -0.74 -21.83
N LEU A 447 14.59 -0.82 -22.37
CA LEU A 447 15.68 -1.59 -21.75
C LEU A 447 16.15 -0.91 -20.45
N VAL A 448 16.22 0.43 -20.43
CA VAL A 448 16.54 1.23 -19.24
C VAL A 448 15.48 1.06 -18.15
N VAL A 449 14.19 1.10 -18.50
CA VAL A 449 13.09 0.84 -17.56
C VAL A 449 13.17 -0.59 -16.99
N LYS A 450 13.50 -1.59 -17.83
CA LYS A 450 13.69 -2.98 -17.36
C LYS A 450 14.88 -3.14 -16.41
N GLU A 451 16.02 -2.53 -16.70
CA GLU A 451 17.20 -2.59 -15.81
C GLU A 451 16.95 -1.82 -14.51
N THR A 452 16.24 -0.69 -14.56
CA THR A 452 15.80 0.05 -13.38
C THR A 452 14.91 -0.81 -12.49
N LEU A 453 13.94 -1.53 -13.07
CA LEU A 453 13.08 -2.43 -12.31
C LEU A 453 13.80 -3.71 -11.82
N ARG A 454 14.86 -4.16 -12.50
CA ARG A 454 15.73 -5.25 -12.02
C ARG A 454 16.53 -4.81 -10.79
N LEU A 455 17.17 -3.64 -10.86
CA LEU A 455 18.10 -3.16 -9.84
C LEU A 455 17.34 -2.51 -8.67
N HIS A 456 16.25 -1.79 -8.92
CA HIS A 456 15.46 -1.12 -7.90
C HIS A 456 13.97 -1.55 -7.94
N PRO A 457 13.66 -2.82 -7.63
CA PRO A 457 12.27 -3.29 -7.57
C PRO A 457 11.48 -2.49 -6.54
N ALA A 458 10.41 -1.83 -6.99
CA ALA A 458 9.58 -0.98 -6.13
C ALA A 458 9.12 -1.67 -4.83
N LEU A 459 8.83 -2.98 -4.86
CA LEU A 459 8.52 -3.80 -3.69
C LEU A 459 9.58 -4.92 -3.50
N PRO A 460 10.72 -4.68 -2.82
CA PRO A 460 11.87 -5.59 -2.83
C PRO A 460 11.63 -6.94 -2.14
N LEU A 461 10.66 -7.03 -1.23
CA LEU A 461 10.19 -8.29 -0.60
C LEU A 461 8.79 -8.74 -1.08
N MET A 462 8.25 -8.07 -2.11
CA MET A 462 6.85 -8.12 -2.54
C MET A 462 5.85 -7.79 -1.40
N VAL A 463 4.54 -7.87 -1.68
CA VAL A 463 3.55 -8.00 -0.61
C VAL A 463 3.61 -9.44 -0.07
N PRO A 464 3.75 -9.69 1.25
CA PRO A 464 3.90 -11.04 1.77
C PRO A 464 2.73 -11.97 1.45
N HIS A 465 3.05 -13.22 1.11
CA HIS A 465 2.12 -14.30 0.85
C HIS A 465 1.76 -15.04 2.15
N CYS A 466 0.66 -15.78 2.14
CA CYS A 466 0.17 -16.57 3.26
C CYS A 466 -0.46 -17.86 2.73
N PRO A 467 0.03 -19.06 3.10
CA PRO A 467 -0.51 -20.33 2.64
C PRO A 467 -1.82 -20.65 3.37
N SER A 468 -2.84 -21.10 2.63
CA SER A 468 -4.11 -21.57 3.19
C SER A 468 -4.00 -22.87 3.99
N GLU A 469 -3.00 -23.69 3.70
CA GLU A 469 -2.83 -25.05 4.21
C GLU A 469 -1.34 -25.37 4.40
N ASP A 470 -1.05 -26.46 5.11
CA ASP A 470 0.30 -26.99 5.25
C ASP A 470 0.77 -27.56 3.91
N THR A 471 1.93 -27.12 3.43
CA THR A 471 2.52 -27.60 2.16
C THR A 471 4.04 -27.74 2.26
N THR A 472 4.69 -28.12 1.17
CA THR A 472 6.17 -28.29 1.07
C THR A 472 6.72 -27.37 -0.02
N VAL A 473 7.84 -26.70 0.27
CA VAL A 473 8.61 -25.89 -0.70
C VAL A 473 10.09 -26.24 -0.54
N GLY A 474 10.79 -26.58 -1.62
CA GLY A 474 12.20 -26.95 -1.60
C GLY A 474 12.54 -28.11 -0.65
N GLY A 475 11.61 -29.06 -0.47
CA GLY A 475 11.76 -30.19 0.47
C GLY A 475 11.49 -29.85 1.95
N HIS A 476 11.10 -28.62 2.27
CA HIS A 476 10.80 -28.15 3.63
C HIS A 476 9.30 -27.90 3.85
N ARG A 477 8.77 -28.30 5.02
CA ARG A 477 7.38 -28.00 5.39
C ARG A 477 7.19 -26.49 5.64
N VAL A 478 6.23 -25.91 4.94
CA VAL A 478 5.75 -24.53 5.08
C VAL A 478 4.34 -24.58 5.68
N PRO A 479 4.15 -24.22 6.96
CA PRO A 479 2.86 -24.35 7.63
C PRO A 479 1.82 -23.31 7.18
N ALA A 480 0.55 -23.69 7.26
CA ALA A 480 -0.60 -22.80 7.08
C ALA A 480 -0.48 -21.52 7.93
N GLY A 481 -0.89 -20.37 7.39
CA GLY A 481 -0.89 -19.10 8.13
C GLY A 481 0.50 -18.49 8.40
N SER A 482 1.58 -19.06 7.86
CA SER A 482 2.92 -18.45 7.90
C SER A 482 3.04 -17.27 6.93
N ARG A 483 3.92 -16.31 7.23
CA ARG A 483 4.15 -15.13 6.38
C ARG A 483 5.30 -15.41 5.41
N VAL A 484 5.00 -15.56 4.13
CA VAL A 484 5.98 -15.93 3.09
C VAL A 484 6.46 -14.67 2.36
N PHE A 485 7.75 -14.36 2.49
CA PHE A 485 8.41 -13.25 1.79
C PHE A 485 9.15 -13.79 0.57
N VAL A 486 8.97 -13.16 -0.60
CA VAL A 486 9.74 -13.46 -1.81
C VAL A 486 10.66 -12.27 -2.07
N ASN A 487 11.95 -12.45 -1.85
CA ASN A 487 12.94 -11.40 -1.96
C ASN A 487 13.29 -11.15 -3.43
N ALA A 488 12.44 -10.37 -4.11
CA ALA A 488 12.61 -9.96 -5.49
C ALA A 488 13.97 -9.25 -5.72
N TRP A 489 14.43 -8.47 -4.75
CA TRP A 489 15.73 -7.79 -4.79
C TRP A 489 16.91 -8.77 -4.86
N ALA A 490 16.88 -9.85 -4.07
CA ALA A 490 17.90 -10.89 -4.09
C ALA A 490 17.81 -11.74 -5.38
N ILE A 491 16.60 -12.15 -5.77
CA ILE A 491 16.33 -12.94 -6.97
C ILE A 491 16.86 -12.24 -8.23
N MET A 492 16.59 -10.93 -8.37
CA MET A 492 17.02 -10.12 -9.52
C MET A 492 18.49 -9.65 -9.43
N ARG A 493 19.22 -10.08 -8.40
CA ARG A 493 20.67 -9.92 -8.22
C ARG A 493 21.42 -11.26 -8.16
N ASP A 494 20.75 -12.39 -8.34
CA ASP A 494 21.38 -13.72 -8.31
C ASP A 494 22.46 -13.84 -9.41
N PRO A 495 23.75 -14.00 -9.08
CA PRO A 495 24.82 -14.10 -10.06
C PRO A 495 24.73 -15.36 -10.94
N ALA A 496 23.93 -16.37 -10.56
CA ALA A 496 23.65 -17.53 -11.41
C ALA A 496 22.67 -17.21 -12.54
N ALA A 497 21.83 -16.18 -12.39
CA ALA A 497 20.89 -15.71 -13.41
C ALA A 497 21.38 -14.44 -14.13
N TRP A 498 22.11 -13.57 -13.44
CA TRP A 498 22.47 -12.23 -13.90
C TRP A 498 23.98 -11.99 -13.84
N LYS A 499 24.64 -12.00 -15.01
CA LYS A 499 26.03 -11.56 -15.12
C LYS A 499 26.18 -10.10 -14.67
N ASP A 500 27.22 -9.80 -13.89
CA ASP A 500 27.47 -8.47 -13.32
C ASP A 500 26.20 -7.87 -12.65
N PRO A 501 25.63 -8.55 -11.62
CA PRO A 501 24.27 -8.27 -11.16
C PRO A 501 24.11 -6.91 -10.47
N ALA A 502 25.19 -6.37 -9.91
CA ALA A 502 25.22 -5.06 -9.25
C ALA A 502 25.47 -3.88 -10.20
N LYS A 503 25.70 -4.13 -11.51
CA LYS A 503 25.89 -3.07 -12.51
C LYS A 503 24.60 -2.81 -13.29
N PHE A 504 24.32 -1.53 -13.55
CA PHE A 504 23.25 -1.09 -14.42
C PHE A 504 23.68 -1.24 -15.89
N ILE A 505 23.16 -2.26 -16.58
CA ILE A 505 23.49 -2.61 -17.98
C ILE A 505 22.20 -2.92 -18.75
N PRO A 506 21.52 -1.91 -19.33
CA PRO A 506 20.29 -2.08 -20.13
C PRO A 506 20.44 -3.07 -21.30
N GLU A 507 21.62 -3.14 -21.91
CA GLU A 507 21.91 -4.01 -23.06
C GLU A 507 21.70 -5.50 -22.77
N ARG A 508 21.64 -5.94 -21.50
CA ARG A 508 21.29 -7.32 -21.12
C ARG A 508 19.89 -7.75 -21.58
N PHE A 509 19.02 -6.79 -21.90
CA PHE A 509 17.68 -7.04 -22.45
C PHE A 509 17.62 -6.92 -23.98
N ALA A 510 18.68 -6.44 -24.64
CA ALA A 510 18.71 -6.24 -26.10
C ALA A 510 18.85 -7.55 -26.90
N SER A 511 19.68 -8.49 -26.42
CA SER A 511 19.93 -9.78 -27.11
C SER A 511 18.67 -10.64 -27.24
N GLN A 512 17.66 -10.39 -26.40
CA GLN A 512 16.36 -11.08 -26.44
C GLN A 512 15.50 -10.73 -27.68
N ALA A 513 15.94 -9.77 -28.50
CA ALA A 513 15.26 -9.33 -29.72
C ALA A 513 15.94 -9.79 -31.03
N SER A 514 17.13 -10.41 -30.97
CA SER A 514 17.95 -10.69 -32.16
C SER A 514 18.64 -12.06 -32.19
N ASP A 515 19.04 -12.61 -31.03
CA ASP A 515 19.76 -13.90 -30.98
C ASP A 515 18.82 -15.09 -30.76
N GLY A 516 18.62 -15.90 -31.80
CA GLY A 516 17.63 -16.99 -31.86
C GLY A 516 17.90 -18.25 -31.03
N ASP A 517 18.74 -18.17 -29.99
CA ASP A 517 19.36 -19.34 -29.32
C ASP A 517 18.94 -19.54 -27.85
N SER A 518 17.88 -18.87 -27.37
CA SER A 518 17.39 -19.09 -25.98
C SER A 518 15.87 -19.04 -25.77
N GLY A 519 15.12 -18.31 -26.60
CA GLY A 519 13.67 -18.12 -26.42
C GLY A 519 13.26 -17.41 -25.11
N ARG A 520 14.21 -16.87 -24.36
CA ARG A 520 14.06 -16.35 -22.98
C ARG A 520 13.41 -14.96 -22.97
N LYS A 521 12.11 -14.89 -23.25
CA LYS A 521 11.36 -13.62 -23.30
C LYS A 521 11.20 -12.98 -21.92
N VAL A 522 12.18 -12.17 -21.52
CA VAL A 522 12.13 -11.38 -20.27
C VAL A 522 11.21 -10.17 -20.43
N ASP A 523 9.98 -10.31 -19.95
CA ASP A 523 8.94 -9.27 -19.92
C ASP A 523 8.19 -9.24 -18.58
N PHE A 524 7.19 -8.37 -18.46
CA PHE A 524 6.44 -8.16 -17.22
C PHE A 524 5.31 -9.17 -16.95
N THR A 525 5.17 -10.24 -17.74
CA THR A 525 4.13 -11.27 -17.50
C THR A 525 4.39 -12.15 -16.28
N GLY A 526 5.58 -12.05 -15.67
CA GLY A 526 6.00 -12.94 -14.59
C GLY A 526 6.26 -14.37 -15.06
N SER A 527 6.54 -14.55 -16.35
CA SER A 527 6.96 -15.80 -17.03
C SER A 527 8.26 -16.36 -16.46
N GLU A 528 9.26 -15.51 -16.30
CA GLU A 528 10.59 -15.86 -15.80
C GLU A 528 10.76 -15.44 -14.34
N LEU A 529 11.05 -16.42 -13.48
CA LEU A 529 11.06 -16.22 -12.03
C LEU A 529 12.37 -15.63 -11.50
N ASP A 530 13.34 -15.37 -12.38
CA ASP A 530 14.53 -14.55 -12.08
C ASP A 530 14.35 -13.08 -12.46
N TYR A 531 13.20 -12.70 -13.05
CA TYR A 531 12.80 -11.32 -13.34
C TYR A 531 11.35 -11.05 -12.89
N VAL A 532 11.18 -10.69 -11.62
CA VAL A 532 9.86 -10.59 -10.96
C VAL A 532 9.55 -9.20 -10.36
N PRO A 533 9.79 -8.07 -11.06
CA PRO A 533 9.57 -6.73 -10.51
C PRO A 533 8.10 -6.44 -10.16
N PHE A 534 7.17 -7.13 -10.82
CA PHE A 534 5.72 -7.05 -10.58
C PHE A 534 5.14 -8.32 -9.91
N GLY A 535 6.00 -9.23 -9.42
CA GLY A 535 5.61 -10.55 -8.91
C GLY A 535 5.24 -11.55 -10.01
N SER A 536 4.46 -12.59 -9.66
CA SER A 536 3.98 -13.62 -10.59
C SER A 536 2.67 -14.26 -10.10
N GLY A 537 2.04 -15.08 -10.95
CA GLY A 537 0.81 -15.83 -10.65
C GLY A 537 -0.41 -14.98 -10.31
N ARG A 538 -1.37 -15.55 -9.56
CA ARG A 538 -2.62 -14.87 -9.16
C ARG A 538 -2.45 -13.48 -8.56
N ARG A 539 -1.35 -13.24 -7.83
CA ARG A 539 -1.09 -11.98 -7.10
C ARG A 539 -0.11 -11.05 -7.81
N ILE A 540 0.28 -11.34 -9.06
CA ILE A 540 1.02 -10.39 -9.93
C ILE A 540 0.36 -9.01 -9.93
N CYS A 541 1.13 -7.93 -10.09
CA CYS A 541 0.60 -6.56 -10.06
C CYS A 541 -0.61 -6.38 -11.00
N ALA A 542 -1.63 -5.63 -10.54
CA ALA A 542 -2.77 -5.27 -11.40
C ALA A 542 -2.47 -4.06 -12.28
N GLY A 543 -1.55 -3.19 -11.85
CA GLY A 543 -1.24 -1.91 -12.48
C GLY A 543 -0.24 -1.93 -13.63
N ILE A 544 0.24 -3.09 -14.09
CA ILE A 544 1.40 -3.21 -15.01
C ILE A 544 1.28 -2.29 -16.23
N ALA A 545 0.18 -2.38 -16.98
CA ALA A 545 -0.02 -1.61 -18.21
C ALA A 545 -0.07 -0.08 -17.99
N MET A 546 -0.35 0.37 -16.77
CA MET A 546 -0.26 1.77 -16.37
C MET A 546 1.17 2.11 -15.90
N ALA A 547 1.75 1.31 -15.01
CA ALA A 547 3.09 1.54 -14.46
C ALA A 547 4.19 1.53 -15.53
N GLU A 548 4.16 0.55 -16.45
CA GLU A 548 5.06 0.45 -17.60
C GLU A 548 4.98 1.72 -18.48
N ARG A 549 3.75 2.10 -18.87
CA ARG A 549 3.51 3.27 -19.72
C ARG A 549 3.91 4.58 -19.04
N MET A 550 3.52 4.78 -17.78
CA MET A 550 3.78 6.03 -17.05
C MET A 550 5.25 6.18 -16.67
N THR A 551 5.94 5.09 -16.31
CA THR A 551 7.39 5.14 -16.06
C THR A 551 8.14 5.55 -17.32
N ALA A 552 7.86 4.87 -18.46
CA ALA A 552 8.50 5.20 -19.73
C ALA A 552 8.18 6.63 -20.19
N TYR A 553 6.91 7.05 -20.10
CA TYR A 553 6.49 8.38 -20.55
C TYR A 553 7.06 9.52 -19.70
N SER A 554 7.11 9.36 -18.36
CA SER A 554 7.77 10.32 -17.47
C SER A 554 9.25 10.47 -17.81
N VAL A 555 9.99 9.38 -17.97
CA VAL A 555 11.41 9.43 -18.32
C VAL A 555 11.63 10.03 -19.71
N ALA A 556 10.79 9.67 -20.70
CA ALA A 556 10.84 10.22 -22.04
C ALA A 556 10.64 11.74 -22.04
N MET A 557 9.59 12.23 -21.37
CA MET A 557 9.30 13.67 -21.24
C MET A 557 10.46 14.40 -20.57
N LEU A 558 10.99 13.88 -19.45
CA LEU A 558 12.08 14.51 -18.72
C LEU A 558 13.34 14.68 -19.60
N LEU A 559 13.73 13.66 -20.37
CA LEU A 559 14.97 13.67 -21.16
C LEU A 559 14.83 14.28 -22.57
N GLN A 560 13.63 14.23 -23.17
CA GLN A 560 13.36 14.91 -24.43
C GLN A 560 13.32 16.42 -24.22
N ALA A 561 12.59 16.88 -23.20
CA ALA A 561 12.37 18.30 -22.95
C ALA A 561 13.51 19.03 -22.23
N PHE A 562 14.33 18.32 -21.45
CA PHE A 562 15.37 18.94 -20.60
C PHE A 562 16.71 18.20 -20.60
N ASP A 563 17.77 19.00 -20.51
CA ASP A 563 19.09 18.60 -20.07
C ASP A 563 19.14 18.62 -18.55
N TRP A 564 19.84 17.66 -17.93
CA TRP A 564 19.84 17.47 -16.48
C TRP A 564 21.25 17.36 -15.94
N GLU A 565 21.58 18.28 -15.02
CA GLU A 565 22.85 18.28 -14.31
C GLU A 565 22.66 18.29 -12.80
N LEU A 566 23.65 17.79 -12.07
CA LEU A 566 23.67 17.86 -10.60
C LEU A 566 24.10 19.28 -10.17
N PRO A 567 23.62 19.79 -9.03
CA PRO A 567 24.13 21.04 -8.46
C PRO A 567 25.65 21.01 -8.27
N GLU A 568 26.31 22.18 -8.32
CA GLU A 568 27.77 22.25 -8.20
C GLU A 568 28.28 21.61 -6.89
N GLY A 569 29.24 20.70 -7.00
CA GLY A 569 29.80 19.95 -5.88
C GLY A 569 28.92 18.80 -5.35
N ALA A 570 27.70 18.60 -5.87
CA ALA A 570 26.85 17.47 -5.48
C ALA A 570 27.35 16.15 -6.09
N ALA A 571 27.52 15.13 -5.25
CA ALA A 571 27.75 13.75 -5.68
C ALA A 571 26.43 12.97 -5.66
N LEU A 572 26.21 12.10 -6.65
CA LEU A 572 25.02 11.26 -6.69
C LEU A 572 25.14 10.07 -5.74
N ASP A 573 24.22 10.01 -4.78
CA ASP A 573 24.03 8.87 -3.88
C ASP A 573 23.07 7.85 -4.52
N LEU A 574 23.50 6.58 -4.60
CA LEU A 574 22.70 5.45 -5.08
C LEU A 574 22.32 4.46 -3.96
N THR A 575 22.45 4.85 -2.69
CA THR A 575 21.99 4.02 -1.57
C THR A 575 20.46 3.93 -1.52
N GLU A 576 19.99 2.72 -1.24
CA GLU A 576 18.58 2.40 -1.06
C GLU A 576 18.16 2.67 0.40
N LYS A 577 16.90 3.03 0.60
CA LYS A 577 16.24 3.10 1.90
C LYS A 577 15.02 2.20 1.88
N PHE A 578 15.00 1.19 2.76
CA PHE A 578 13.89 0.26 2.85
C PHE A 578 12.59 0.91 3.36
N GLY A 579 11.47 0.32 2.94
CA GLY A 579 10.10 0.71 3.25
C GLY A 579 9.13 -0.29 2.61
N ILE A 580 7.83 0.04 2.54
CA ILE A 580 6.90 -0.71 1.68
C ILE A 580 7.32 -0.56 0.23
N VAL A 581 7.43 0.68 -0.22
CA VAL A 581 8.04 1.02 -1.51
C VAL A 581 9.49 1.43 -1.25
N MET A 582 10.42 0.86 -2.00
CA MET A 582 11.84 1.20 -1.89
C MET A 582 12.10 2.62 -2.42
N LYS A 583 12.87 3.40 -1.67
CA LYS A 583 13.20 4.81 -1.95
C LYS A 583 14.72 4.98 -2.06
N LYS A 584 15.18 6.08 -2.63
CA LYS A 584 16.57 6.54 -2.42
C LYS A 584 16.74 6.96 -0.95
N ALA A 585 17.93 6.83 -0.39
CA ALA A 585 18.22 7.38 0.94
C ALA A 585 18.33 8.91 0.88
N THR A 586 19.04 9.42 -0.12
CA THR A 586 19.09 10.85 -0.50
C THR A 586 18.28 11.07 -1.80
N PRO A 587 17.30 11.99 -1.83
CA PRO A 587 16.53 12.29 -3.03
C PRO A 587 17.39 12.77 -4.21
N LEU A 588 16.96 12.49 -5.44
CA LEU A 588 17.61 13.02 -6.64
C LEU A 588 17.23 14.49 -6.83
N VAL A 589 18.14 15.40 -6.46
CA VAL A 589 18.04 16.84 -6.75
C VAL A 589 18.91 17.17 -7.95
N ALA A 590 18.30 17.68 -9.03
CA ALA A 590 18.98 18.01 -10.29
C ALA A 590 18.42 19.30 -10.92
N VAL A 591 19.23 20.02 -11.68
CA VAL A 591 18.87 21.28 -12.35
C VAL A 591 18.48 20.97 -13.81
N PRO A 592 17.22 21.26 -14.23
CA PRO A 592 16.81 21.14 -15.62
C PRO A 592 17.24 22.36 -16.45
N THR A 593 17.63 22.13 -17.71
CA THR A 593 17.89 23.16 -18.74
C THR A 593 17.03 22.86 -19.98
N PRO A 594 16.30 23.82 -20.58
CA PRO A 594 15.40 23.54 -21.72
C PRO A 594 16.16 23.06 -22.98
N ARG A 595 15.64 22.01 -23.65
CA ARG A 595 16.18 21.46 -24.92
C ARG A 595 15.33 21.72 -26.18
N LEU A 596 14.01 21.83 -26.04
CA LEU A 596 13.10 21.95 -27.20
C LEU A 596 13.32 23.28 -27.90
N SER A 597 13.15 23.30 -29.23
CA SER A 597 13.53 24.44 -30.09
C SER A 597 12.75 25.72 -29.83
N ARG A 598 11.61 25.63 -29.13
CA ARG A 598 10.57 26.65 -29.06
C ARG A 598 9.90 26.69 -27.67
N PRO A 599 9.84 27.86 -26.99
CA PRO A 599 9.21 27.98 -25.68
C PRO A 599 7.73 27.55 -25.65
N GLU A 600 7.00 27.70 -26.76
CA GLU A 600 5.58 27.37 -26.84
C GLU A 600 5.31 25.87 -26.59
N LEU A 601 6.28 25.01 -26.94
CA LEU A 601 6.18 23.55 -26.77
C LEU A 601 6.03 23.12 -25.31
N TYR A 602 6.54 23.91 -24.37
CA TYR A 602 6.41 23.67 -22.94
C TYR A 602 5.06 24.12 -22.35
N SER A 603 4.29 24.92 -23.11
CA SER A 603 3.09 25.62 -22.63
C SER A 603 1.77 25.11 -23.23
N ALA A 604 1.83 24.09 -24.08
CA ALA A 604 0.72 23.52 -24.86
C ALA A 604 0.29 22.13 -24.34
#